data_AF-A0A2U1TMQ1-F1
#
_entry.id   AF-A0A2U1TMQ1-F1
#
_cell.length_a   1.000
_cell.length_b   1.000
_cell.length_c   1.000
_cell.angle_alpha   90.00
_cell.angle_beta   90.00
_cell.angle_gamma   90.00
#
_symmetry.space_group_name_H-M   'P 1'
#
loop_
_entity.id
_entity.type
_entity.pdbx_description
1 polymer ?
#
loop_
_entity_poly.entity_id
_entity_poly.type
_entity_poly.pdbx_seq_one_letter_code
_entity_poly.pdbx_strand_id
1 'polypeptide(L)'
;MRTVQDKSWQTLACAPRRSYLGKYQRLTPPQNRWVRSLLNHWGSFYGGSGTEHLSGGSMWSQLMTGWSCEQQEKITTVLVGLREIGYQGDTLLIMAKKILWPKKTLGDLIGNAGDEEEAAFMERIVLQSFSKDSPVYEIGRDYYTWNKSIADMARWLNYKHAPFLTEKQCIDRVRWCMELFNSAVYFTLFDELCRENAESSKK
;
A
#
# COMPACT_ATOMS: atom_id res chain seq x y z
N MET A 1 9.37 20.56 -9.74
CA MET A 1 8.20 19.67 -9.51
C MET A 1 7.33 19.50 -10.76
N ARG A 2 6.79 20.56 -11.39
CA ARG A 2 5.94 20.42 -12.61
C ARG A 2 6.60 19.67 -13.79
N THR A 3 7.90 19.79 -13.99
CA THR A 3 8.63 19.16 -15.11
C THR A 3 8.81 17.64 -14.99
N VAL A 4 9.02 17.13 -13.77
CA VAL A 4 9.19 15.68 -13.52
C VAL A 4 7.85 14.94 -13.64
N GLN A 5 6.79 15.56 -13.10
CA GLN A 5 5.43 15.05 -13.26
C GLN A 5 5.07 14.99 -14.75
N ASP A 6 5.34 16.05 -15.53
CA ASP A 6 5.08 16.09 -16.98
C ASP A 6 5.81 14.97 -17.74
N LYS A 7 7.10 14.74 -17.43
CA LYS A 7 7.89 13.64 -18.00
C LYS A 7 7.31 12.25 -17.69
N SER A 8 6.79 12.06 -16.48
CA SER A 8 6.16 10.80 -16.06
C SER A 8 4.89 10.50 -16.86
N TRP A 9 4.04 11.52 -17.07
CA TRP A 9 2.84 11.41 -17.90
C TRP A 9 3.17 11.18 -19.39
N GLN A 10 4.21 11.83 -19.91
CA GLN A 10 4.72 11.57 -21.27
C GLN A 10 5.23 10.12 -21.42
N THR A 11 5.99 9.63 -20.43
CA THR A 11 6.48 8.24 -20.41
C THR A 11 5.31 7.26 -20.41
N LEU A 12 4.27 7.54 -19.62
CA LEU A 12 3.05 6.73 -19.59
C LEU A 12 2.32 6.73 -20.94
N ALA A 13 2.21 7.90 -21.60
CA ALA A 13 1.59 8.02 -22.92
C ALA A 13 2.26 7.10 -23.95
N CYS A 14 3.59 7.09 -23.96
CA CYS A 14 4.40 6.30 -24.89
C CYS A 14 4.44 4.79 -24.58
N ALA A 15 3.98 4.35 -23.40
CA ALA A 15 4.05 2.93 -23.01
C ALA A 15 3.04 2.07 -23.82
N PRO A 16 3.49 1.14 -24.68
CA PRO A 16 2.59 0.34 -25.51
C PRO A 16 1.89 -0.78 -24.72
N ARG A 17 2.52 -1.27 -23.64
CA ARG A 17 2.01 -2.33 -22.76
C ARG A 17 2.57 -2.19 -21.34
N ARG A 18 1.89 -2.74 -20.34
CA ARG A 18 2.26 -2.67 -18.91
C ARG A 18 3.72 -2.98 -18.62
N SER A 19 4.31 -3.98 -19.28
CA SER A 19 5.69 -4.41 -19.03
C SER A 19 6.76 -3.34 -19.31
N TYR A 20 6.42 -2.28 -20.04
CA TYR A 20 7.30 -1.13 -20.28
C TYR A 20 7.40 -0.19 -19.07
N LEU A 21 6.46 -0.30 -18.13
CA LEU A 21 6.40 0.53 -16.92
C LEU A 21 7.03 -0.17 -15.70
N GLY A 22 7.24 -1.49 -15.77
CA GLY A 22 7.85 -2.26 -14.69
C GLY A 22 7.48 -3.74 -14.70
N LYS A 23 8.10 -4.50 -13.80
CA LYS A 23 7.76 -5.89 -13.54
C LYS A 23 6.52 -5.95 -12.64
N TYR A 24 5.51 -6.69 -13.06
CA TYR A 24 4.29 -6.90 -12.28
C TYR A 24 4.30 -8.29 -11.65
N GLN A 25 4.21 -8.35 -10.33
CA GLN A 25 3.94 -9.57 -9.59
C GLN A 25 2.48 -9.57 -9.14
N ARG A 26 1.75 -10.62 -9.52
CA ARG A 26 0.30 -10.67 -9.31
C ARG A 26 -0.05 -10.73 -7.83
N LEU A 27 -0.86 -9.78 -7.38
CA LEU A 27 -1.48 -9.83 -6.07
C LEU A 27 -2.76 -10.68 -6.12
N THR A 28 -2.98 -11.48 -5.08
CA THR A 28 -4.28 -12.09 -4.83
C THR A 28 -5.30 -11.00 -4.44
N PRO A 29 -6.62 -11.24 -4.62
CA PRO A 29 -7.63 -10.25 -4.25
C PRO A 29 -7.54 -9.78 -2.78
N PRO A 30 -7.27 -10.66 -1.78
CA PRO A 30 -7.01 -10.23 -0.41
C PRO A 30 -5.80 -9.30 -0.27
N GLN A 31 -4.65 -9.68 -0.86
CA GLN A 31 -3.43 -8.87 -0.81
C GLN A 31 -3.63 -7.49 -1.45
N ASN A 32 -4.35 -7.43 -2.58
CA ASN A 32 -4.64 -6.16 -3.24
C ASN A 32 -5.60 -5.29 -2.41
N ARG A 33 -6.65 -5.86 -1.81
CA ARG A 33 -7.54 -5.09 -0.92
C ARG A 33 -6.78 -4.52 0.27
N TRP A 34 -5.90 -5.34 0.85
CA TRP A 34 -5.08 -4.99 1.98
C TRP A 34 -4.14 -3.82 1.69
N VAL A 35 -3.28 -3.93 0.67
CA VAL A 35 -2.32 -2.87 0.35
C VAL A 35 -3.03 -1.57 -0.04
N ARG A 36 -4.17 -1.65 -0.74
CA ARG A 36 -4.99 -0.48 -1.09
C ARG A 36 -5.54 0.23 0.13
N SER A 37 -5.88 -0.51 1.19
CA SER A 37 -6.36 0.06 2.44
C SER A 37 -5.28 0.92 3.11
N LEU A 38 -4.06 0.37 3.21
CA LEU A 38 -2.90 1.08 3.77
C LEU A 38 -2.55 2.32 2.96
N LEU A 39 -2.54 2.19 1.62
CA LEU A 39 -2.25 3.29 0.70
C LEU A 39 -3.31 4.37 0.71
N ASN A 40 -4.59 4.04 0.93
CA ASN A 40 -5.64 5.04 1.11
C ASN A 40 -5.45 5.82 2.41
N HIS A 41 -5.09 5.16 3.52
CA HIS A 41 -4.80 5.85 4.78
C HIS A 41 -3.56 6.74 4.65
N TRP A 42 -2.46 6.21 4.10
CA TRP A 42 -1.27 7.00 3.78
C TRP A 42 -1.60 8.20 2.89
N GLY A 43 -2.37 8.00 1.82
CA GLY A 43 -2.80 9.05 0.92
C GLY A 43 -3.66 10.11 1.60
N SER A 44 -4.51 9.73 2.55
CA SER A 44 -5.32 10.67 3.34
C SER A 44 -4.47 11.60 4.20
N PHE A 45 -3.33 11.11 4.70
CA PHE A 45 -2.41 11.90 5.52
C PHE A 45 -1.58 12.89 4.68
N TYR A 46 -1.08 12.48 3.51
CA TYR A 46 -0.23 13.31 2.65
C TYR A 46 -0.97 14.11 1.57
N GLY A 47 -2.27 13.86 1.39
CA GLY A 47 -3.04 14.30 0.24
C GLY A 47 -4.04 15.43 0.45
N GLY A 48 -4.33 15.79 1.71
CA GLY A 48 -5.11 16.98 2.06
C GLY A 48 -6.54 17.05 1.49
N SER A 49 -7.12 15.95 0.99
CA SER A 49 -8.54 15.91 0.62
C SER A 49 -9.32 15.30 1.78
N GLY A 50 -10.33 16.02 2.29
CA GLY A 50 -11.15 15.70 3.46
C GLY A 50 -11.90 14.36 3.39
N THR A 51 -11.17 13.26 3.36
CA THR A 51 -11.65 11.89 3.59
C THR A 51 -11.44 11.49 5.04
N GLU A 52 -11.50 12.46 5.96
CA GLU A 52 -11.46 12.30 7.43
C GLU A 52 -12.58 11.36 7.94
N HIS A 53 -13.48 10.92 7.06
CA HIS A 53 -14.68 10.15 7.38
C HIS A 53 -14.57 8.66 7.00
N LEU A 54 -13.46 8.20 6.39
CA LEU A 54 -13.32 6.82 5.90
C LEU A 54 -12.37 5.90 6.69
N SER A 55 -11.79 6.35 7.80
CA SER A 55 -10.99 5.45 8.66
C SER A 55 -11.33 5.61 10.14
N GLY A 56 -12.40 4.95 10.58
CA GLY A 56 -12.65 4.71 12.01
C GLY A 56 -11.76 3.63 12.63
N GLY A 57 -10.56 3.40 12.10
CA GLY A 57 -9.62 2.40 12.60
C GLY A 57 -8.20 2.66 12.11
N SER A 58 -7.21 2.48 12.98
CA SER A 58 -5.77 2.58 12.68
C SER A 58 -5.41 1.71 11.47
N MET A 59 -4.43 2.15 10.66
CA MET A 59 -3.92 1.45 9.48
C MET A 59 -3.59 -0.03 9.79
N TRP A 60 -3.20 -0.31 11.02
CA TRP A 60 -2.82 -1.64 11.51
C TRP A 60 -4.00 -2.58 11.76
N SER A 61 -5.17 -2.05 12.09
CA SER A 61 -6.39 -2.87 12.17
C SER A 61 -6.74 -3.48 10.81
N GLN A 62 -6.54 -2.69 9.75
CA GLN A 62 -6.69 -3.14 8.36
C GLN A 62 -5.57 -4.10 7.98
N LEU A 63 -4.37 -3.90 8.56
CA LEU A 63 -3.21 -4.73 8.34
C LEU A 63 -3.40 -6.19 8.80
N MET A 64 -4.22 -6.46 9.82
CA MET A 64 -4.46 -7.84 10.28
C MET A 64 -5.37 -8.66 9.35
N THR A 65 -6.13 -8.02 8.45
CA THR A 65 -7.17 -8.68 7.66
C THR A 65 -6.69 -9.30 6.34
N GLY A 66 -5.45 -9.03 5.91
CA GLY A 66 -4.98 -9.32 4.54
C GLY A 66 -3.80 -10.26 4.40
N TRP A 67 -3.44 -11.00 5.46
CA TRP A 67 -2.29 -11.91 5.41
C TRP A 67 -2.58 -13.18 4.58
N SER A 68 -1.55 -13.92 4.17
CA SER A 68 -1.72 -15.17 3.40
C SER A 68 -2.57 -16.20 4.16
N CYS A 69 -3.17 -17.21 3.50
CA CYS A 69 -3.95 -18.24 4.22
C CYS A 69 -3.15 -18.89 5.35
N GLU A 70 -1.86 -19.19 5.14
CA GLU A 70 -1.01 -19.79 6.18
C GLU A 70 -0.76 -18.82 7.34
N GLN A 71 -0.58 -17.53 7.05
CA GLN A 71 -0.43 -16.49 8.08
C GLN A 71 -1.76 -16.20 8.79
N GLN A 72 -2.88 -16.23 8.07
CA GLN A 72 -4.23 -16.12 8.61
C GLN A 72 -4.56 -17.32 9.49
N GLU A 73 -4.14 -18.53 9.11
CA GLU A 73 -4.26 -19.73 9.95
C GLU A 73 -3.45 -19.57 11.22
N LYS A 74 -2.17 -19.14 11.14
CA LYS A 74 -1.35 -18.84 12.33
C LYS A 74 -1.98 -17.77 13.22
N ILE A 75 -2.47 -16.66 12.65
CA ILE A 75 -3.21 -15.63 13.39
C ILE A 75 -4.46 -16.22 14.03
N THR A 76 -5.24 -16.99 13.28
CA THR A 76 -6.51 -17.54 13.72
C THR A 76 -6.27 -18.52 14.86
N THR A 77 -5.28 -19.40 14.75
CA THR A 77 -4.87 -20.30 15.84
C THR A 77 -4.48 -19.51 17.10
N VAL A 78 -3.70 -18.44 16.96
CA VAL A 78 -3.32 -17.59 18.10
C VAL A 78 -4.52 -16.85 18.69
N LEU A 79 -5.40 -16.27 17.86
CA LEU A 79 -6.60 -15.54 18.31
C LEU A 79 -7.61 -16.47 18.99
N VAL A 80 -7.82 -17.67 18.45
CA VAL A 80 -8.71 -18.69 19.04
C VAL A 80 -8.15 -19.13 20.39
N GLY A 81 -6.86 -19.50 20.46
CA GLY A 81 -6.23 -19.90 21.71
C GLY A 81 -6.28 -18.79 22.78
N LEU A 82 -6.09 -17.53 22.39
CA LEU A 82 -6.20 -16.41 23.34
C LEU A 82 -7.63 -16.13 23.81
N ARG A 83 -8.64 -16.35 22.95
CA ARG A 83 -10.05 -16.27 23.36
C ARG A 83 -10.41 -17.39 24.33
N GLU A 84 -9.89 -18.60 24.13
CA GLU A 84 -10.07 -19.72 25.06
C GLU A 84 -9.43 -19.44 26.42
N ILE A 85 -8.31 -18.71 26.45
CA ILE A 85 -7.68 -18.22 27.69
C ILE A 85 -8.46 -17.04 28.33
N GLY A 86 -9.45 -16.48 27.63
CA GLY A 86 -10.36 -15.46 28.14
C GLY A 86 -10.04 -14.02 27.71
N TYR A 87 -9.07 -13.78 26.83
CA TYR A 87 -8.78 -12.45 26.31
C TYR A 87 -9.85 -11.98 25.30
N GLN A 88 -10.27 -10.71 25.39
CA GLN A 88 -11.31 -10.12 24.53
C GLN A 88 -10.98 -8.67 24.12
N GLY A 89 -11.66 -8.17 23.08
CA GLY A 89 -11.51 -6.79 22.60
C GLY A 89 -10.06 -6.43 22.28
N ASP A 90 -9.63 -5.25 22.71
CA ASP A 90 -8.28 -4.73 22.44
C ASP A 90 -7.18 -5.55 23.10
N THR A 91 -7.43 -6.12 24.29
CA THR A 91 -6.45 -6.96 24.99
C THR A 91 -6.12 -8.25 24.24
N LEU A 92 -7.10 -8.81 23.53
CA LEU A 92 -6.91 -9.96 22.64
C LEU A 92 -5.93 -9.62 21.52
N LEU A 93 -6.11 -8.47 20.88
CA LEU A 93 -5.26 -8.03 19.77
C LEU A 93 -3.84 -7.73 20.24
N ILE A 94 -3.69 -7.08 21.41
CA ILE A 94 -2.40 -6.82 22.03
C ILE A 94 -1.66 -8.12 22.32
N MET A 95 -2.34 -9.12 22.90
CA MET A 95 -1.72 -10.41 23.23
C MET A 95 -1.42 -11.24 22.00
N ALA A 96 -2.31 -11.25 20.99
CA ALA A 96 -2.08 -11.96 19.73
C ALA A 96 -0.85 -11.42 19.02
N LYS A 97 -0.72 -10.10 19.00
CA LYS A 97 0.44 -9.41 18.46
C LYS A 97 1.72 -9.75 19.22
N LYS A 98 1.69 -9.79 20.56
CA LYS A 98 2.85 -10.23 21.36
C LYS A 98 3.25 -11.69 21.08
N ILE A 99 2.29 -12.58 20.88
CA ILE A 99 2.59 -14.00 20.61
C ILE A 99 3.15 -14.17 19.20
N LEU A 100 2.53 -13.51 18.23
CA LEU A 100 2.95 -13.58 16.84
C LEU A 100 4.27 -12.79 16.60
N TRP A 101 4.55 -11.77 17.41
CA TRP A 101 5.76 -10.92 17.38
C TRP A 101 6.32 -10.63 18.79
N PRO A 102 7.08 -11.57 19.39
CA PRO A 102 7.44 -11.56 20.82
C PRO A 102 8.55 -10.60 21.28
N LYS A 103 9.18 -9.80 20.42
CA LYS A 103 10.22 -8.84 20.84
C LYS A 103 9.91 -7.43 20.36
N LYS A 104 10.33 -6.41 21.13
CA LYS A 104 10.23 -4.98 20.79
C LYS A 104 10.85 -4.72 19.40
N THR A 105 10.02 -4.77 18.38
CA THR A 105 10.28 -4.63 16.94
C THR A 105 8.98 -4.13 16.31
N LEU A 106 8.95 -3.73 15.03
CA LEU A 106 7.86 -3.06 14.30
C LEU A 106 6.47 -3.03 14.99
N GLY A 107 5.96 -4.15 15.49
CA GLY A 107 4.90 -4.25 16.51
C GLY A 107 4.81 -3.12 17.57
N ASP A 108 5.91 -2.63 18.14
CA ASP A 108 5.89 -1.56 19.14
C ASP A 108 5.61 -0.17 18.54
N LEU A 109 6.08 0.09 17.30
CA LEU A 109 5.66 1.24 16.50
C LEU A 109 4.19 1.06 16.08
N ILE A 110 3.82 -0.12 15.58
CA ILE A 110 2.49 -0.51 15.07
C ILE A 110 1.35 -0.40 16.11
N GLY A 111 1.64 -0.36 17.41
CA GLY A 111 0.62 -0.38 18.47
C GLY A 111 0.52 0.89 19.30
N ASN A 112 1.59 1.69 19.31
CA ASN A 112 1.70 2.93 20.07
C ASN A 112 1.93 4.16 19.16
N ALA A 113 2.13 3.97 17.86
CA ALA A 113 2.23 5.06 16.88
C ALA A 113 0.92 5.82 16.78
N GLY A 114 1.00 7.14 16.77
CA GLY A 114 -0.08 7.96 16.22
C GLY A 114 -0.13 7.82 14.69
N ASP A 115 -1.27 8.20 14.09
CA ASP A 115 -1.51 8.12 12.63
C ASP A 115 -0.36 8.72 11.79
N GLU A 116 0.34 9.73 12.31
CA GLU A 116 1.51 10.35 11.67
C GLU A 116 2.71 9.40 11.53
N GLU A 117 3.02 8.62 12.57
CA GLU A 117 4.11 7.65 12.54
C GLU A 117 3.76 6.47 11.60
N GLU A 118 2.49 6.07 11.55
CA GLU A 118 1.99 5.05 10.62
C GLU A 118 2.13 5.51 9.15
N ALA A 119 1.73 6.75 8.87
CA ALA A 119 1.85 7.37 7.55
C ALA A 119 3.32 7.54 7.14
N ALA A 120 4.19 8.00 8.06
CA ALA A 120 5.61 8.17 7.81
C ALA A 120 6.31 6.84 7.52
N PHE A 121 5.91 5.75 8.20
CA PHE A 121 6.39 4.42 7.89
C PHE A 121 6.01 4.01 6.45
N MET A 122 4.74 4.16 6.08
CA MET A 122 4.28 3.85 4.72
C MET A 122 4.99 4.71 3.66
N GLU A 123 5.26 5.99 3.94
CA GLU A 123 6.04 6.85 3.04
C GLU A 123 7.43 6.26 2.77
N ARG A 124 8.14 5.76 3.80
CA ARG A 124 9.44 5.10 3.60
C ARG A 124 9.34 3.87 2.72
N ILE A 125 8.32 3.04 2.93
CA ILE A 125 8.08 1.83 2.12
C ILE A 125 7.79 2.20 0.67
N VAL A 126 6.94 3.20 0.44
CA VAL A 126 6.64 3.70 -0.90
C VAL A 126 7.91 4.22 -1.58
N LEU A 127 8.71 5.04 -0.91
CA LEU A 127 9.97 5.56 -1.46
C LEU A 127 11.00 4.45 -1.74
N GLN A 128 11.05 3.41 -0.91
CA GLN A 128 11.92 2.24 -1.13
C GLN A 128 11.46 1.39 -2.33
N SER A 129 10.16 1.40 -2.64
CA SER A 129 9.57 0.57 -3.70
C SER A 129 9.89 1.07 -5.12
N PHE A 130 10.33 2.32 -5.28
CA PHE A 130 10.50 2.94 -6.60
C PHE A 130 11.80 3.73 -6.75
N SER A 131 12.26 3.84 -8.01
CA SER A 131 13.30 4.80 -8.36
C SER A 131 12.74 6.23 -8.46
N LYS A 132 13.61 7.23 -8.30
CA LYS A 132 13.26 8.67 -8.29
C LYS A 132 12.52 9.15 -9.55
N ASP A 133 12.74 8.50 -10.70
CA ASP A 133 12.15 8.86 -11.99
C ASP A 133 11.03 7.90 -12.43
N SER A 134 10.50 7.09 -11.52
CA SER A 134 9.47 6.10 -11.85
C SER A 134 8.14 6.78 -12.18
N PRO A 135 7.60 6.62 -13.42
CA PRO A 135 6.27 7.13 -13.73
C PRO A 135 5.19 6.43 -12.88
N VAL A 136 5.42 5.17 -12.50
CA VAL A 136 4.52 4.42 -11.64
C VAL A 136 4.41 5.07 -10.25
N TYR A 137 5.52 5.55 -9.70
CA TYR A 137 5.53 6.25 -8.41
C TYR A 137 4.74 7.55 -8.49
N GLU A 138 5.04 8.42 -9.45
CA GLU A 138 4.39 9.74 -9.57
C GLU A 138 2.88 9.61 -9.77
N ILE A 139 2.46 8.71 -10.68
CA ILE A 139 1.05 8.50 -11.00
C ILE A 139 0.33 7.77 -9.85
N GLY A 140 0.96 6.80 -9.21
CA GLY A 140 0.42 6.12 -8.03
C GLY A 140 0.25 7.04 -6.82
N ARG A 141 1.27 7.86 -6.52
CA ARG A 141 1.20 8.89 -5.49
C ARG A 141 0.05 9.85 -5.79
N ASP A 142 -0.08 10.34 -7.02
CA ASP A 142 -1.15 11.26 -7.39
C ASP A 142 -2.54 10.66 -7.19
N TYR A 143 -2.71 9.37 -7.51
CA TYR A 143 -3.98 8.65 -7.31
C TYR A 143 -4.39 8.61 -5.84
N TYR A 144 -3.49 8.18 -4.95
CA TYR A 144 -3.77 7.99 -3.53
C TYR A 144 -3.84 9.30 -2.74
N THR A 145 -3.05 10.31 -3.10
CA THR A 145 -3.01 11.59 -2.37
C THR A 145 -4.10 12.56 -2.82
N TRP A 146 -4.36 12.69 -4.12
CA TRP A 146 -5.34 13.66 -4.62
C TRP A 146 -6.75 13.08 -4.81
N ASN A 147 -6.97 11.82 -4.42
CA ASN A 147 -8.23 11.08 -4.57
C ASN A 147 -8.82 11.18 -5.99
N LYS A 148 -7.96 11.13 -7.02
CA LYS A 148 -8.39 11.24 -8.41
C LYS A 148 -8.93 9.91 -8.90
N SER A 149 -10.06 9.92 -9.60
CA SER A 149 -10.55 8.70 -10.25
C SER A 149 -9.61 8.30 -11.40
N ILE A 150 -9.55 7.00 -11.70
CA ILE A 150 -8.82 6.49 -12.88
C ILE A 150 -9.32 7.16 -14.17
N ALA A 151 -10.62 7.45 -14.25
CA ALA A 151 -11.22 8.12 -15.40
C ALA A 151 -10.70 9.56 -15.55
N ASP A 152 -10.62 10.32 -14.46
CA ASP A 152 -10.14 11.71 -14.52
C ASP A 152 -8.65 11.78 -14.87
N MET A 153 -7.86 10.87 -14.30
CA MET A 153 -6.44 10.71 -14.66
C MET A 153 -6.27 10.31 -16.13
N ALA A 154 -7.13 9.43 -16.64
CA ALA A 154 -7.09 9.00 -18.04
C ALA A 154 -7.50 10.13 -19.01
N ARG A 155 -8.52 10.92 -18.66
CA ARG A 155 -8.92 12.12 -19.42
C ARG A 155 -7.81 13.15 -19.45
N TRP A 156 -7.13 13.37 -18.32
CA TRP A 156 -5.97 14.25 -18.25
C TRP A 156 -4.81 13.75 -19.14
N LEU A 157 -4.47 12.46 -19.05
CA LEU A 157 -3.47 11.83 -19.91
C LEU A 157 -3.83 12.03 -21.40
N ASN A 158 -5.08 11.78 -21.77
CA ASN A 158 -5.56 11.91 -23.14
C ASN A 158 -5.47 13.35 -23.64
N TYR A 159 -6.03 14.30 -22.89
CA TYR A 159 -6.09 15.71 -23.27
C TYR A 159 -4.70 16.33 -23.45
N LYS A 160 -3.77 16.05 -22.53
CA LYS A 160 -2.50 16.77 -22.47
C LYS A 160 -1.33 16.05 -23.12
N HIS A 161 -1.28 14.72 -23.04
CA HIS A 161 -0.07 13.95 -23.37
C HIS A 161 -0.29 12.91 -24.45
N ALA A 162 -1.52 12.44 -24.62
CA ALA A 162 -1.84 11.33 -25.50
C ALA A 162 -3.14 11.54 -26.32
N PRO A 163 -3.27 12.66 -27.07
CA PRO A 163 -4.48 12.93 -27.86
C PRO A 163 -4.68 11.91 -29.00
N PHE A 164 -3.63 11.17 -29.34
CA PHE A 164 -3.61 10.09 -30.34
C PHE A 164 -4.07 8.73 -29.79
N LEU A 165 -4.33 8.61 -28.49
CA LEU A 165 -4.87 7.40 -27.87
C LEU A 165 -6.38 7.51 -27.68
N THR A 166 -7.05 6.37 -27.66
CA THR A 166 -8.44 6.29 -27.20
C THR A 166 -8.53 6.45 -25.67
N GLU A 167 -9.69 6.86 -25.17
CA GLU A 167 -9.94 6.94 -23.72
C GLU A 167 -9.69 5.60 -23.02
N LYS A 168 -10.12 4.48 -23.62
CA LYS A 168 -9.87 3.12 -23.10
C LYS A 168 -8.38 2.83 -22.96
N GLN A 169 -7.58 3.17 -23.97
CA GLN A 169 -6.12 2.99 -23.91
C GLN A 169 -5.45 3.86 -22.83
N CYS A 170 -6.02 5.03 -22.53
CA CYS A 170 -5.58 5.88 -21.44
C CYS A 170 -5.97 5.29 -20.07
N ILE A 171 -7.19 4.77 -19.94
CA ILE A 171 -7.66 4.06 -18.74
C ILE A 171 -6.77 2.85 -18.44
N ASP A 172 -6.46 2.04 -19.45
CA ASP A 172 -5.61 0.86 -19.29
C ASP A 172 -4.22 1.24 -18.79
N ARG A 173 -3.63 2.32 -19.31
CA ARG A 173 -2.33 2.86 -18.86
C ARG A 173 -2.35 3.30 -17.40
N VAL A 174 -3.36 4.05 -16.99
CA VAL A 174 -3.50 4.47 -15.58
C VAL A 174 -3.69 3.24 -14.68
N ARG A 175 -4.51 2.25 -15.11
CA ARG A 175 -4.68 0.98 -14.39
C ARG A 175 -3.37 0.22 -14.24
N TRP A 176 -2.54 0.17 -15.28
CA TRP A 176 -1.21 -0.47 -15.20
C TRP A 176 -0.33 0.16 -14.13
N CYS A 177 -0.34 1.50 -14.02
CA CYS A 177 0.37 2.18 -12.95
C CYS A 177 -0.15 1.77 -11.58
N MET A 178 -1.48 1.69 -11.37
CA MET A 178 -2.04 1.27 -10.08
C MET A 178 -1.67 -0.17 -9.72
N GLU A 179 -1.75 -1.08 -10.68
CA GLU A 179 -1.39 -2.49 -10.47
C GLU A 179 0.09 -2.64 -10.12
N LEU A 180 0.98 -1.95 -10.84
CA LEU A 180 2.41 -1.97 -10.58
C LEU A 180 2.76 -1.31 -9.25
N PHE A 181 2.10 -0.19 -8.94
CA PHE A 181 2.32 0.55 -7.70
C PHE A 181 1.96 -0.33 -6.48
N ASN A 182 0.74 -0.86 -6.48
CA ASN A 182 0.26 -1.71 -5.39
C ASN A 182 1.09 -2.98 -5.22
N SER A 183 1.49 -3.59 -6.34
CA SER A 183 2.35 -4.77 -6.35
C SER A 183 3.71 -4.48 -5.72
N ALA A 184 4.40 -3.43 -6.18
CA ALA A 184 5.72 -3.06 -5.68
C ALA A 184 5.71 -2.72 -4.19
N VAL A 185 4.72 -1.92 -3.75
CA VAL A 185 4.56 -1.56 -2.34
C VAL A 185 4.27 -2.79 -1.48
N TYR A 186 3.39 -3.68 -1.93
CA TYR A 186 3.05 -4.90 -1.19
C TYR A 186 4.29 -5.77 -0.93
N PHE A 187 5.08 -6.06 -1.97
CA PHE A 187 6.23 -6.94 -1.83
C PHE A 187 7.38 -6.29 -1.05
N THR A 188 7.58 -4.98 -1.19
CA THR A 188 8.57 -4.24 -0.39
C THR A 188 8.17 -4.22 1.09
N LEU A 189 6.90 -3.96 1.38
CA LEU A 189 6.37 -4.03 2.74
C LEU A 189 6.54 -5.43 3.34
N PHE A 190 6.20 -6.46 2.56
CA PHE A 190 6.28 -7.84 3.03
C PHE A 190 7.74 -8.28 3.28
N ASP A 191 8.66 -7.90 2.39
CA ASP A 191 10.09 -8.19 2.56
C ASP A 191 10.66 -7.49 3.79
N GLU A 192 10.31 -6.22 4.02
CA GLU A 192 10.75 -5.48 5.21
C GLU A 192 10.23 -6.13 6.51
N LEU A 193 8.95 -6.51 6.53
CA LEU A 193 8.35 -7.25 7.65
C LEU A 193 9.06 -8.59 7.89
N CYS A 194 9.40 -9.33 6.82
CA CYS A 194 10.12 -10.60 6.93
C CYS A 194 11.56 -10.43 7.41
N ARG A 195 12.27 -9.42 6.91
CA ARG A 195 13.67 -9.12 7.26
C ARG A 195 13.81 -8.80 8.75
N GLU A 196 12.95 -7.92 9.26
CA GLU A 196 12.95 -7.58 10.69
C GLU A 196 12.68 -8.79 11.60
N ASN A 197 11.73 -9.66 11.20
CA ASN A 197 11.44 -10.89 11.94
C ASN A 197 12.65 -11.82 11.99
N ALA A 198 13.41 -11.93 10.90
CA ALA A 198 14.59 -12.78 10.82
C ALA A 198 15.76 -12.23 11.65
N GLU A 199 15.97 -10.92 11.66
CA GLU A 199 16.99 -10.26 12.50
C GLU A 199 16.67 -10.39 14.00
N SER A 200 15.39 -10.33 14.35
CA SER A 200 14.90 -10.47 15.72
C SER A 200 15.03 -11.88 16.28
N SER A 201 14.98 -12.88 15.40
CA SER A 201 15.10 -14.30 15.77
C SER A 201 16.55 -14.74 16.00
N LYS A 202 17.54 -13.95 15.57
CA LYS A 202 18.97 -14.23 15.74
C LYS A 202 19.58 -13.62 17.01
N LYS A 203 18.86 -12.72 17.66
CA LYS A 203 19.20 -12.13 18.97
C LYS A 203 18.41 -12.85 20.07
#